data_AF-A0A7V5CIQ7-F1
#
_entry.id   AF-A0A7V5CIQ7-F1
#
_cell.length_a   1.000
_cell.length_b   1.000
_cell.length_c   1.000
_cell.angle_alpha   90.00
_cell.angle_beta   90.00
_cell.angle_gamma   90.00
#
_symmetry.space_group_name_H-M   'P 1'
#
loop_
_entity.id
_entity.type
_entity.pdbx_description
1 polymer ?
#
loop_
_entity_poly.entity_id
_entity_poly.type
_entity_poly.pdbx_seq_one_letter_code
_entity_poly.pdbx_strand_id
1 'polypeptide(L)' 'MPKVLGYKFRLSFLAIVFFLFSLYTLLGGTCRQIYAQDYGDALVTGSISDARTLIPILASDSASADICGMIYNGLVKYDK' A
#
# COMPACT_ATOMS: atom_id res chain seq x y z
N MET A 1 -48.60 -5.60 38.93
CA MET A 1 -48.11 -4.22 38.73
C MET A 1 -46.80 -4.23 37.93
N PRO A 2 -46.79 -3.83 36.64
CA PRO A 2 -45.63 -4.01 35.77
C PRO A 2 -44.65 -2.83 35.85
N LYS A 3 -43.58 -2.95 36.65
CA LYS A 3 -42.41 -2.04 36.60
C LYS A 3 -41.47 -2.33 35.41
N VAL A 4 -41.93 -3.14 34.45
CA VAL A 4 -41.10 -3.72 33.39
C VAL A 4 -40.80 -2.81 32.22
N LEU A 5 -41.47 -1.66 32.13
CA LEU A 5 -41.35 -0.75 31.00
C LEU A 5 -40.13 0.19 31.12
N GLY A 6 -39.69 0.51 32.34
CA GLY A 6 -38.59 1.45 32.59
C GLY A 6 -37.20 0.87 32.35
N TYR A 7 -36.96 -0.40 32.70
CA TYR A 7 -35.65 -1.03 32.50
C TYR A 7 -35.38 -1.38 31.02
N LYS A 8 -36.44 -1.62 30.22
CA LYS A 8 -36.31 -1.87 28.78
C LYS A 8 -35.80 -0.63 28.04
N PHE A 9 -36.25 0.56 28.45
CA PHE A 9 -35.79 1.81 27.84
C PHE A 9 -34.31 2.09 28.12
N ARG A 10 -33.85 1.87 29.36
CA ARG A 10 -32.43 2.03 29.73
C ARG A 10 -31.52 1.00 29.08
N LEU A 11 -31.98 -0.25 28.94
CA LEU A 11 -31.22 -1.32 28.30
C LEU A 11 -31.07 -1.10 26.79
N SER A 12 -32.14 -0.64 26.11
CA SER A 12 -32.09 -0.30 24.69
C SER A 12 -31.16 0.90 24.42
N PHE A 13 -31.16 1.92 25.28
CA PHE A 13 -30.26 3.06 25.12
C PHE A 13 -28.78 2.66 25.24
N LEU A 14 -28.46 1.80 26.22
CA LEU A 14 -27.11 1.29 26.41
C LEU A 14 -26.66 0.40 25.23
N ALA A 15 -27.56 -0.41 24.67
CA ALA A 15 -27.30 -1.19 23.47
C ALA A 15 -27.02 -0.32 22.23
N ILE A 16 -27.74 0.79 22.06
CA ILE A 16 -27.53 1.72 20.94
C ILE A 16 -26.17 2.42 21.06
N VAL A 17 -25.77 2.85 22.26
CA VAL A 17 -24.46 3.47 22.48
C VAL A 17 -23.32 2.48 22.19
N PHE A 18 -23.46 1.22 22.61
CA PHE A 18 -22.51 0.16 22.27
C PHE A 18 -22.46 -0.11 20.77
N PHE A 19 -23.60 -0.16 20.09
CA PHE A 19 -23.68 -0.38 18.65
C PHE A 19 -23.06 0.78 17.86
N LEU A 20 -23.32 2.02 18.26
CA LEU A 20 -22.70 3.20 17.66
C LEU A 20 -21.19 3.28 17.93
N PHE A 21 -20.74 2.88 19.12
CA PHE A 21 -19.30 2.80 19.44
C PHE A 21 -18.60 1.72 18.61
N SER A 22 -19.21 0.54 18.48
CA SER A 22 -18.72 -0.55 17.63
C SER A 22 -18.73 -0.18 16.14
N LEU A 23 -19.74 0.57 15.69
CA LEU A 23 -19.83 1.05 14.32
C LEU A 23 -18.78 2.15 14.06
N TYR A 24 -18.51 3.00 15.04
CA TYR A 24 -17.47 4.03 14.96
C TYR A 24 -16.06 3.42 14.90
N THR A 25 -15.78 2.36 15.68
CA THR A 25 -14.50 1.63 15.57
C THR A 25 -14.38 0.80 14.29
N LEU A 26 -15.49 0.41 13.65
CA LEU A 26 -15.48 -0.29 12.36
C LEU A 26 -15.31 0.67 11.17
N LEU A 27 -15.89 1.88 11.25
CA LEU A 27 -15.80 2.91 10.21
C LEU A 27 -14.56 3.81 10.34
N GLY A 28 -13.92 3.85 11.53
CA GLY A 28 -12.61 4.44 11.76
C GLY A 28 -11.51 3.57 11.18
N GLY A 29 -11.31 3.71 9.86
CA GLY A 29 -10.42 2.88 9.05
C GLY A 29 -9.06 2.65 9.70
N THR A 30 -8.69 1.37 9.79
CA THR A 30 -7.32 0.98 10.06
C THR A 30 -6.41 1.72 9.08
N CYS A 31 -5.49 2.45 9.68
CA CYS A 31 -4.39 3.12 9.01
C CYS A 31 -3.80 2.22 7.93
N ARG A 32 -3.59 2.81 6.75
CA ARG A 32 -2.81 2.25 5.64
C ARG A 32 -1.61 1.52 6.23
N GLN A 33 -1.65 0.18 6.23
CA GLN A 33 -0.42 -0.58 6.42
C GLN A 33 0.46 -0.22 5.24
N ILE A 34 1.42 0.68 5.46
CA ILE A 34 2.68 0.61 4.75
C ILE A 34 3.30 -0.64 5.34
N TYR A 35 3.06 -1.78 4.68
CA TYR A 35 3.81 -2.99 4.92
C TYR A 35 5.26 -2.54 4.88
N ALA A 36 5.98 -2.65 6.01
CA ALA A 36 7.42 -2.59 5.98
C ALA A 36 7.81 -3.75 5.07
N GLN A 37 7.98 -3.46 3.78
CA GLN A 37 8.54 -4.40 2.82
C GLN A 37 9.83 -4.85 3.47
N ASP A 38 9.97 -6.15 3.66
CA ASP A 38 11.21 -6.73 4.15
C ASP A 38 12.33 -6.13 3.30
N TYR A 39 13.24 -5.39 3.94
CA TYR A 39 14.23 -4.59 3.26
C TYR A 39 15.29 -5.52 2.67
N GLY A 40 14.96 -6.12 1.53
CA GLY A 40 15.93 -6.55 0.55
C GLY A 40 16.59 -5.31 -0.01
N ASP A 41 17.57 -4.78 0.73
CA ASP A 41 18.28 -3.52 0.42
C ASP A 41 19.01 -3.57 -0.92
N ALA A 42 19.29 -4.76 -1.43
CA ALA A 42 19.96 -4.97 -2.71
C ALA A 42 19.33 -6.10 -3.53
N LEU A 43 19.09 -5.81 -4.81
CA LEU A 43 18.74 -6.76 -5.84
C LEU A 43 19.96 -6.96 -6.75
N VAL A 44 20.44 -8.21 -6.86
CA VAL A 44 21.56 -8.56 -7.73
C VAL A 44 21.01 -9.29 -8.95
N THR A 45 21.18 -8.69 -10.12
CA THR A 45 20.77 -9.26 -11.41
C THR A 45 21.99 -9.42 -12.30
N GLY A 46 22.02 -10.50 -13.11
CA GLY A 46 23.10 -10.76 -14.05
C GLY A 46 22.70 -10.41 -15.48
N SER A 47 23.51 -9.59 -16.15
CA SER A 47 23.36 -9.26 -17.56
C SER A 47 24.39 -10.02 -18.41
N ILE A 48 24.07 -10.29 -19.68
CA ILE A 48 24.93 -11.06 -20.60
C ILE A 48 26.19 -10.27 -21.00
N SER A 49 26.11 -8.93 -20.98
CA SER A 49 27.21 -8.02 -21.34
C SER A 49 27.33 -6.85 -20.37
N ASP A 50 28.49 -6.19 -20.43
CA ASP A 50 28.80 -4.99 -19.64
C ASP A 50 28.16 -3.72 -20.24
N ALA A 51 27.68 -2.82 -19.37
CA ALA A 51 27.03 -1.58 -19.77
C ALA A 51 28.08 -0.48 -19.96
N ARG A 52 28.36 -0.10 -21.22
CA ARG A 52 29.40 0.89 -21.55
C ARG A 52 28.85 2.28 -21.87
N THR A 53 27.61 2.38 -22.31
CA THR A 53 27.04 3.65 -22.80
C THR A 53 25.81 4.03 -21.99
N LEU A 54 25.96 5.01 -21.09
CA LEU A 54 24.87 5.47 -20.22
C LEU A 54 24.07 6.64 -20.79
N ILE A 55 24.23 6.95 -22.07
CA ILE A 55 23.42 7.98 -22.72
C ILE A 55 22.29 7.26 -23.45
N PRO A 56 21.00 7.40 -23.03
CA PRO A 56 19.90 6.59 -23.57
C PRO A 56 19.74 6.68 -25.09
N ILE A 57 20.03 7.84 -25.70
CA ILE A 57 19.95 8.02 -27.16
C ILE A 57 21.07 7.30 -27.93
N LEU A 58 22.17 6.93 -27.26
CA LEU A 58 23.34 6.26 -27.84
C LEU A 58 23.51 4.82 -27.34
N ALA A 59 22.71 4.38 -26.36
CA ALA A 59 22.72 3.03 -25.83
C ALA A 59 22.10 2.05 -26.84
N SER A 60 22.94 1.48 -27.70
CA SER A 60 22.51 0.56 -28.76
C SER A 60 22.56 -0.92 -28.36
N ASP A 61 23.22 -1.27 -27.27
CA ASP A 61 23.30 -2.62 -26.73
C ASP A 61 22.24 -2.86 -25.65
N SER A 62 21.79 -4.11 -25.50
CA SER A 62 20.70 -4.45 -24.59
C SER A 62 21.07 -4.22 -23.12
N ALA A 63 22.30 -4.54 -22.70
CA ALA A 63 22.73 -4.32 -21.33
C ALA A 63 22.74 -2.84 -20.96
N SER A 64 23.28 -1.97 -21.82
CA SER A 64 23.26 -0.53 -21.59
C SER A 64 21.84 0.03 -21.58
N ALA A 65 20.95 -0.46 -22.46
CA ALA A 65 19.54 -0.05 -22.47
C ALA A 65 18.80 -0.44 -21.17
N ASP A 66 19.04 -1.66 -20.66
CA ASP A 66 18.44 -2.15 -19.42
C ASP A 66 18.87 -1.31 -18.20
N ILE A 67 20.17 -1.01 -18.08
CA ILE A 67 20.68 -0.14 -17.01
C ILE A 67 20.15 1.29 -17.18
N CYS A 68 20.12 1.83 -18.40
CA CYS A 68 19.56 3.16 -18.66
C CYS A 68 18.08 3.26 -18.25
N GLY A 69 17.28 2.22 -18.47
CA GLY A 69 15.88 2.17 -18.05
C GLY A 69 15.67 2.16 -16.52
N MET A 70 16.70 1.79 -15.75
CA MET A 70 16.67 1.86 -14.29
C MET A 70 17.12 3.23 -13.75
N ILE A 71 18.03 3.91 -14.45
CA ILE A 71 18.60 5.20 -14.00
C ILE A 71 17.75 6.39 -14.47
N TYR A 72 17.29 6.35 -15.72
CA TYR A 72 16.59 7.47 -16.36
C TYR A 72 15.08 7.20 -16.45
N ASN A 73 14.28 8.16 -15.97
CA ASN A 73 12.83 8.13 -16.15
C ASN A 73 12.46 8.88 -17.43
N GLY A 74 11.74 8.21 -18.33
CA GLY A 74 11.11 8.86 -19.48
C GLY A 74 9.83 9.62 -19.10
N LEU A 75 9.22 10.28 -20.09
CA LEU A 75 7.92 10.95 -19.91
C LEU A 75 6.78 9.97 -19.60
N VAL A 76 6.92 8.73 -20.03
CA VAL A 76 5.99 7.63 -19.79
C VAL A 76 6.77 6.45 -19.26
N LYS A 77 6.23 5.81 -18.23
CA LYS A 77 6.77 4.56 -17.69
C LYS A 77 5.76 3.45 -17.96
N TYR A 78 6.20 2.43 -18.67
CA TYR A 78 5.38 1.24 -18.86
C TYR A 78 5.33 0.48 -17.54
N ASP A 79 4.11 0.18 -17.08
CA ASP A 79 3.93 -0.88 -16.10
C ASP A 79 4.10 -2.23 -16.81
N LYS A 80 4.56 -3.24 -16.08
CA LYS A 80 4.74 -4.59 -16.62
C LYS A 80 3.40 -5.25 -16.91
#